data_AF-A0A444HJP6-F1
#
_entry.id   AF-A0A444HJP6-F1
#
_cell.length_a   1.000
_cell.length_b   1.000
_cell.length_c   1.000
_cell.angle_alpha   90.00
_cell.angle_beta   90.00
_cell.angle_gamma   90.00
#
_symmetry.space_group_name_H-M   'P 1'
#
loop_
_entity.id
_entity.type
_entity.pdbx_description
1 polymer ?
#
loop_
_entity_poly.entity_id
_entity_poly.type
_entity_poly.pdbx_seq_one_letter_code
_entity_poly.pdbx_strand_id
1 'polypeptide(L)'
;YIAGPNDEVGNPGGDDFMRLHEWYGDFSRPTGPVGQLWDEWNAPGAILAGRRTVEQVDHWGGDNHGVSIFVPSHRPPGPSVANYPLVKYVSDGIASAMAQAKAAAGDRDVLMLGAYTAQRALEAGVLDELQIHQVPVLFGRGRRMFEVLPSRVELEIVRVIDTPEATHIRYRVRR
;
A
#
# COMPACT_ATOMS: atom_id res chain seq x y z
N TYR A 1 3.14 -0.43 -14.02
CA TYR A 1 1.84 0.11 -13.56
C TYR A 1 1.45 -0.60 -12.28
N ILE A 2 0.67 0.03 -11.41
CA ILE A 2 0.18 -0.56 -10.14
C ILE A 2 -1.29 -0.96 -10.20
N ALA A 3 -1.97 -0.60 -11.29
CA ALA A 3 -3.36 -0.90 -11.56
C ALA A 3 -3.54 -0.91 -13.08
N GLY A 4 -4.51 -1.68 -13.55
CA GLY A 4 -4.94 -1.69 -14.94
C GLY A 4 -5.63 -0.40 -15.39
N PRO A 5 -6.01 -0.30 -16.67
CA PRO A 5 -6.96 0.72 -17.12
C PRO A 5 -8.32 0.54 -16.42
N ASN A 6 -9.16 1.58 -16.48
CA ASN A 6 -10.52 1.56 -15.91
C ASN A 6 -10.59 1.21 -14.42
N ASP A 7 -9.51 1.41 -13.66
CA ASP A 7 -9.59 1.26 -12.22
C ASP A 7 -10.46 2.41 -11.66
N GLU A 8 -11.59 2.05 -11.05
CA GLU A 8 -12.63 2.97 -10.58
C GLU A 8 -13.52 2.30 -9.54
N VAL A 9 -14.51 3.02 -9.01
CA VAL A 9 -15.49 2.43 -8.09
C VAL A 9 -16.31 1.42 -8.89
N GLY A 10 -16.24 0.13 -8.51
CA GLY A 10 -16.83 -0.99 -9.26
C GLY A 10 -15.82 -1.84 -10.05
N ASN A 11 -14.60 -1.34 -10.26
CA ASN A 11 -13.48 -2.09 -10.84
C ASN A 11 -12.19 -1.79 -10.05
N PRO A 12 -12.10 -2.23 -8.78
CA PRO A 12 -10.96 -1.93 -7.93
C PRO A 12 -9.68 -2.55 -8.50
N GLY A 13 -8.67 -1.72 -8.77
CA GLY A 13 -7.41 -2.17 -9.36
C GLY A 13 -7.44 -2.29 -10.88
N GLY A 14 -8.62 -2.31 -11.50
CA GLY A 14 -8.82 -2.13 -12.94
C GLY A 14 -8.72 -3.42 -13.74
N ASP A 15 -8.81 -3.27 -15.06
CA ASP A 15 -8.80 -4.42 -15.96
C ASP A 15 -7.49 -5.20 -15.78
N ASP A 16 -7.62 -6.52 -15.68
CA ASP A 16 -6.52 -7.47 -15.47
C ASP A 16 -5.67 -7.22 -14.22
N PHE A 17 -6.16 -6.47 -13.22
CA PHE A 17 -5.43 -6.17 -11.98
C PHE A 17 -4.79 -7.40 -11.31
N MET A 18 -5.51 -8.52 -11.33
CA MET A 18 -5.06 -9.78 -10.74
C MET A 18 -3.75 -10.28 -11.35
N ARG A 19 -3.44 -9.94 -12.61
CA ARG A 19 -2.15 -10.29 -13.22
C ARG A 19 -0.96 -9.74 -12.44
N LEU A 20 -1.11 -8.60 -11.75
CA LEU A 20 -0.07 -8.01 -10.89
C LEU A 20 0.07 -8.72 -9.52
N HIS A 21 -0.82 -9.66 -9.21
CA HIS A 21 -0.99 -10.29 -7.89
C HIS A 21 -0.87 -11.83 -7.94
N GLU A 22 -0.93 -12.43 -9.13
CA GLU A 22 -0.77 -13.88 -9.33
C GLU A 22 0.54 -14.47 -8.75
N TRP A 23 1.56 -13.64 -8.48
CA TRP A 23 2.83 -14.08 -7.91
C TRP A 23 2.72 -14.68 -6.50
N TYR A 24 1.64 -14.42 -5.76
CA TYR A 24 1.38 -15.08 -4.47
C TYR A 24 0.36 -16.21 -4.56
N GLY A 25 -0.12 -16.56 -5.75
CA GLY A 25 -1.02 -17.71 -5.95
C GLY A 25 -2.46 -17.47 -5.50
N ASP A 26 -3.02 -18.46 -4.80
CA ASP A 26 -4.45 -18.63 -4.53
C ASP A 26 -4.94 -17.98 -3.22
N PHE A 27 -4.31 -16.87 -2.82
CA PHE A 27 -4.59 -16.18 -1.55
C PHE A 27 -4.44 -17.07 -0.29
N SER A 28 -3.70 -18.16 -0.39
CA SER A 28 -3.17 -18.90 0.77
C SER A 28 -1.70 -18.57 0.99
N ARG A 29 -1.19 -18.77 2.21
CA ARG A 29 0.23 -18.51 2.51
C ARG A 29 1.13 -19.44 1.67
N PRO A 30 1.95 -18.92 0.74
CA PRO A 30 2.80 -19.75 -0.10
C PRO A 30 3.99 -20.34 0.66
N THR A 31 4.67 -21.30 0.06
CA THR A 31 5.95 -21.83 0.59
C THR A 31 7.13 -20.99 0.11
N GLY A 32 8.30 -21.21 0.72
CA GLY A 32 9.55 -20.59 0.29
C GLY A 32 9.58 -19.07 0.49
N PRO A 33 10.36 -18.34 -0.34
CA PRO A 33 10.54 -16.89 -0.19
C PRO A 33 9.25 -16.08 -0.31
N VAL A 34 8.29 -16.52 -1.14
CA VAL A 34 6.99 -15.86 -1.27
C VAL A 34 6.19 -15.92 0.04
N GLY A 35 6.30 -17.03 0.78
CA GLY A 35 5.71 -17.15 2.11
C GLY A 35 6.23 -16.12 3.12
N GLN A 36 7.49 -15.71 3.01
CA GLN A 36 8.05 -14.65 3.86
C GLN A 36 7.44 -13.29 3.52
N LEU A 37 7.29 -12.99 2.23
CA LEU A 37 6.64 -11.76 1.76
C LEU A 37 5.16 -11.71 2.19
N TRP A 38 4.48 -12.87 2.17
CA TRP A 38 3.12 -13.01 2.67
C TRP A 38 3.05 -12.67 4.16
N ASP A 39 3.92 -13.25 4.98
CA ASP A 39 3.95 -12.98 6.43
C ASP A 39 4.21 -11.50 6.72
N GLU A 40 5.16 -10.88 6.01
CA GLU A 40 5.45 -9.45 6.13
C GLU A 40 4.26 -8.56 5.78
N TRP A 41 3.46 -8.94 4.78
CA TRP A 41 2.24 -8.22 4.41
C TRP A 41 1.16 -8.33 5.50
N ASN A 42 1.10 -9.45 6.23
CA ASN A 42 0.09 -9.71 7.25
C ASN A 42 0.51 -9.33 8.69
N ALA A 43 1.79 -9.07 8.94
CA ALA A 43 2.34 -8.67 10.23
C ALA A 43 2.13 -7.21 10.73
N PRO A 44 1.81 -6.19 9.89
CA PRO A 44 1.80 -4.78 10.29
C PRO A 44 0.92 -4.48 11.50
N GLY A 45 1.32 -3.49 12.31
CA GLY A 45 0.56 -3.03 13.47
C GLY A 45 -0.48 -1.96 13.19
N ALA A 46 -0.38 -1.31 12.04
CA ALA A 46 -1.40 -0.42 11.52
C ALA A 46 -1.29 -0.34 10.00
N ILE A 47 -2.36 0.12 9.38
CA ILE A 47 -2.41 0.39 7.94
C ILE A 47 -2.58 1.89 7.75
N LEU A 48 -1.83 2.46 6.80
CA LEU A 48 -2.07 3.80 6.28
C LEU A 48 -2.38 3.69 4.79
N ALA A 49 -3.61 3.98 4.40
CA ALA A 49 -4.06 3.77 3.04
C ALA A 49 -4.70 5.03 2.46
N GLY A 50 -4.42 5.30 1.18
CA GLY A 50 -5.02 6.43 0.48
C GLY A 50 -6.55 6.30 0.40
N ARG A 51 -7.27 7.41 0.60
CA ARG A 51 -8.74 7.45 0.56
C ARG A 51 -9.35 6.68 -0.61
N ARG A 52 -8.80 6.83 -1.81
CA ARG A 52 -9.26 6.12 -3.00
C ARG A 52 -9.20 4.59 -2.80
N THR A 53 -8.05 4.06 -2.41
CA THR A 53 -7.86 2.62 -2.19
C THR A 53 -8.87 2.11 -1.18
N VAL A 54 -9.00 2.82 -0.06
CA VAL A 54 -9.89 2.41 1.02
C VAL A 54 -11.37 2.45 0.60
N GLU A 55 -11.81 3.50 -0.09
CA GLU A 55 -13.19 3.59 -0.57
C GLU A 55 -13.51 2.55 -1.66
N GLN A 56 -12.53 2.15 -2.48
CA GLN A 56 -12.75 1.16 -3.54
C GLN A 56 -12.93 -0.27 -3.02
N VAL A 57 -12.34 -0.58 -1.87
CA VAL A 57 -12.43 -1.91 -1.23
C VAL A 57 -13.42 -1.90 -0.06
N ASP A 58 -14.31 -0.89 0.00
CA ASP A 58 -15.27 -0.68 1.08
C ASP A 58 -14.65 -0.78 2.48
N HIS A 59 -13.47 -0.15 2.64
CA HIS A 59 -12.69 -0.13 3.88
C HIS A 59 -12.33 -1.53 4.41
N TRP A 60 -12.32 -2.55 3.54
CA TRP A 60 -12.20 -3.95 3.91
C TRP A 60 -13.31 -4.42 4.89
N GLY A 61 -14.50 -3.80 4.82
CA GLY A 61 -15.56 -4.04 5.80
C GLY A 61 -15.24 -3.48 7.19
N GLY A 62 -14.29 -2.55 7.29
CA GLY A 62 -13.85 -1.93 8.54
C GLY A 62 -12.79 -2.71 9.31
N ASP A 63 -12.31 -3.83 8.76
CA ASP A 63 -11.27 -4.65 9.37
C ASP A 63 -10.25 -5.11 8.33
N ASN A 64 -8.97 -5.01 8.67
CA ASN A 64 -7.88 -5.55 7.87
C ASN A 64 -6.83 -6.06 8.86
N HIS A 65 -6.92 -7.35 9.19
CA HIS A 65 -6.09 -8.04 10.18
C HIS A 65 -6.20 -7.51 11.62
N GLY A 66 -7.35 -6.95 12.02
CA GLY A 66 -7.60 -6.49 13.38
C GLY A 66 -6.83 -5.23 13.78
N VAL A 67 -6.23 -4.50 12.82
CA VAL A 67 -5.42 -3.31 13.09
C VAL A 67 -6.10 -2.01 12.68
N SER A 68 -5.64 -0.90 13.26
CA SER A 68 -6.16 0.43 12.90
C SER A 68 -5.80 0.81 11.46
N ILE A 69 -6.76 1.38 10.74
CA ILE A 69 -6.64 1.82 9.34
C ILE A 69 -6.74 3.34 9.30
N PHE A 70 -5.67 4.01 8.89
CA PHE A 70 -5.57 5.47 8.82
C PHE A 70 -5.72 5.96 7.38
N VAL A 71 -6.59 6.94 7.18
CA VAL A 71 -6.94 7.49 5.88
C VAL A 71 -6.67 9.00 5.85
N PRO A 72 -5.53 9.46 5.30
CA PRO A 72 -5.28 10.89 5.16
C PRO A 72 -6.27 11.50 4.15
N SER A 73 -7.09 12.45 4.61
CA SER A 73 -8.04 13.17 3.75
C SER A 73 -8.50 14.49 4.35
N HIS A 74 -8.45 15.57 3.56
CA HIS A 74 -9.05 16.85 3.93
C HIS A 74 -10.59 16.86 3.89
N ARG A 75 -11.21 15.84 3.28
CA ARG A 75 -12.66 15.70 3.20
C ARG A 75 -13.14 14.71 4.27
N PRO A 76 -14.27 14.96 4.94
CA PRO A 76 -14.82 14.02 5.91
C PRO A 76 -15.13 12.64 5.25
N PRO A 77 -15.17 11.57 6.06
CA PRO A 77 -15.62 10.26 5.59
C PRO A 77 -17.11 10.26 5.23
N GLY A 78 -17.52 9.26 4.44
CA GLY A 78 -18.94 8.96 4.26
C GLY A 78 -19.58 8.38 5.53
N PRO A 79 -20.92 8.37 5.64
CA PRO A 79 -21.63 7.93 6.85
C PRO A 79 -21.40 6.46 7.20
N SER A 80 -21.11 5.60 6.22
CA SER A 80 -20.82 4.17 6.46
C SER A 80 -19.64 3.94 7.39
N VAL A 81 -18.67 4.86 7.42
CA VAL A 81 -17.46 4.76 8.26
C VAL A 81 -17.78 4.79 9.75
N ALA A 82 -18.95 5.32 10.15
CA ALA A 82 -19.41 5.25 11.54
C ALA A 82 -19.56 3.80 12.04
N ASN A 83 -19.70 2.82 11.13
CA ASN A 83 -19.77 1.40 11.45
C ASN A 83 -18.40 0.71 11.51
N TYR A 84 -17.30 1.42 11.21
CA TYR A 84 -15.95 0.87 11.11
C TYR A 84 -15.03 1.46 12.20
N PRO A 85 -15.04 0.91 13.42
CA PRO A 85 -14.35 1.51 14.57
C PRO A 85 -12.82 1.56 14.45
N LEU A 86 -12.23 0.71 13.60
CA LEU A 86 -10.79 0.69 13.34
C LEU A 86 -10.37 1.69 12.25
N VAL A 87 -11.32 2.27 11.52
CA VAL A 87 -11.05 3.21 10.43
C VAL A 87 -11.03 4.64 10.96
N LYS A 88 -9.92 5.34 10.73
CA LYS A 88 -9.69 6.72 11.19
C LYS A 88 -9.30 7.61 10.02
N TYR A 89 -10.14 8.60 9.73
CA TYR A 89 -9.80 9.65 8.76
C TYR A 89 -9.00 10.74 9.46
N VAL A 90 -7.89 11.15 8.85
CA VAL A 90 -6.98 12.16 9.39
C VAL A 90 -6.91 13.36 8.45
N SER A 91 -7.35 14.52 8.93
CA SER A 91 -7.41 15.77 8.14
C SER A 91 -6.09 16.51 8.03
N ASP A 92 -5.17 16.28 8.96
CA ASP A 92 -3.97 17.12 9.16
C ASP A 92 -2.77 16.68 8.30
N GLY A 93 -3.05 16.01 7.18
CA GLY A 93 -2.05 15.59 6.21
C GLY A 93 -1.34 14.28 6.53
N ILE A 94 -0.44 13.90 5.62
CA ILE A 94 0.22 12.58 5.61
C ILE A 94 1.16 12.35 6.80
N ALA A 95 1.87 13.38 7.25
CA ALA A 95 2.79 13.28 8.37
C ALA A 95 2.05 13.00 9.69
N SER A 96 0.93 13.69 9.93
CA SER A 96 0.05 13.43 11.09
C SER A 96 -0.55 12.02 11.02
N ALA A 97 -1.05 11.62 9.85
CA ALA A 97 -1.58 10.26 9.65
C ALA A 97 -0.53 9.18 9.92
N MET A 98 0.70 9.38 9.45
CA MET A 98 1.82 8.45 9.70
C MET A 98 2.19 8.40 11.18
N ALA A 99 2.28 9.54 11.87
CA ALA A 99 2.58 9.58 13.30
C ALA A 99 1.54 8.82 14.12
N GLN A 100 0.25 9.01 13.83
CA GLN A 100 -0.83 8.29 14.49
C GLN A 100 -0.83 6.78 14.17
N ALA A 101 -0.53 6.42 12.91
CA ALA A 101 -0.39 5.03 12.51
C ALA A 101 0.76 4.33 13.23
N LYS A 102 1.93 4.98 13.34
CA LYS A 102 3.09 4.47 14.09
C LYS A 102 2.75 4.30 15.58
N ALA A 103 2.07 5.26 16.18
CA ALA A 103 1.64 5.16 17.58
C ALA A 103 0.67 3.97 17.80
N ALA A 104 -0.25 3.72 16.86
CA ALA A 104 -1.15 2.57 16.93
C ALA A 104 -0.46 1.22 16.66
N ALA A 105 0.58 1.23 15.82
CA ALA A 105 1.34 0.02 15.47
C ALA A 105 2.24 -0.49 16.61
N GLY A 106 2.67 0.42 17.50
CA GLY A 106 3.60 0.10 18.58
C GLY A 106 4.97 -0.27 18.02
N ASP A 107 5.48 -1.43 18.41
CA ASP A 107 6.79 -1.94 17.95
C ASP A 107 6.73 -2.62 16.56
N ARG A 108 5.54 -2.67 15.93
CA ARG A 108 5.33 -3.25 14.60
C ARG A 108 5.36 -2.19 13.52
N ASP A 109 5.58 -2.62 12.28
CA ASP A 109 5.60 -1.73 11.12
C ASP A 109 4.21 -1.18 10.77
N VAL A 110 4.19 -0.05 10.04
CA VAL A 110 3.00 0.49 9.39
C VAL A 110 3.01 0.10 7.92
N LEU A 111 1.97 -0.59 7.46
CA LEU A 111 1.81 -0.89 6.03
C LEU A 111 1.16 0.28 5.31
N MET A 112 1.85 0.82 4.31
CA MET A 112 1.31 1.87 3.47
C MET A 112 0.73 1.31 2.16
N LEU A 113 -0.50 1.71 1.83
CA LEU A 113 -1.18 1.30 0.60
C LEU A 113 -1.58 2.51 -0.26
N GLY A 114 -1.21 2.45 -1.54
CA GLY A 114 -1.60 3.41 -2.57
C GLY A 114 -0.47 4.31 -3.07
N ALA A 115 -0.34 4.44 -4.40
CA ALA A 115 0.74 5.17 -5.05
C ALA A 115 0.80 6.65 -4.67
N TYR A 116 -0.33 7.36 -4.73
CA TYR A 116 -0.35 8.79 -4.40
C TYR A 116 0.06 9.03 -2.94
N THR A 117 -0.43 8.19 -2.03
CA THR A 117 -0.09 8.27 -0.60
C THR A 117 1.40 8.01 -0.37
N ALA A 118 1.98 7.02 -1.05
CA ALA A 118 3.42 6.74 -1.00
C ALA A 118 4.26 7.91 -1.54
N GLN A 119 3.85 8.54 -2.63
CA GLN A 119 4.51 9.75 -3.16
C GLN A 119 4.47 10.91 -2.15
N ARG A 120 3.31 11.18 -1.55
CA ARG A 120 3.19 12.22 -0.51
C ARG A 120 4.00 11.90 0.74
N ALA A 121 4.12 10.62 1.11
CA ALA A 121 4.92 10.20 2.25
C ALA A 121 6.43 10.33 1.99
N LEU A 122 6.87 10.04 0.76
CA LEU A 122 8.24 10.31 0.31
C LEU A 122 8.56 11.80 0.39
N GLU A 123 7.67 12.65 -0.14
CA GLU A 123 7.82 14.11 -0.11
C GLU A 123 7.87 14.68 1.31
N ALA A 124 7.07 14.12 2.21
CA ALA A 124 7.07 14.50 3.62
C ALA A 124 8.24 13.88 4.43
N GLY A 125 9.07 13.02 3.82
CA GLY A 125 10.18 12.34 4.48
C GLY A 125 9.76 11.29 5.52
N VAL A 126 8.50 10.84 5.49
CA VAL A 126 7.94 9.91 6.50
C VAL A 126 7.84 8.46 6.03
N LEU A 127 8.25 8.17 4.79
CA LEU A 127 8.40 6.81 4.27
C LEU A 127 9.82 6.30 4.52
N ASP A 128 9.93 5.11 5.12
CA ASP A 128 11.22 4.50 5.48
C ASP A 128 11.68 3.48 4.42
N GLU A 129 10.77 2.61 3.97
CA GLU A 129 11.06 1.53 3.02
C GLU A 129 10.01 1.44 1.89
N LEU A 130 10.44 0.93 0.74
CA LEU A 130 9.60 0.61 -0.41
C LEU A 130 9.78 -0.86 -0.77
N GLN A 131 8.70 -1.64 -0.78
CA GLN A 131 8.71 -3.01 -1.29
C GLN A 131 7.98 -3.07 -2.64
N ILE A 132 8.73 -3.38 -3.71
CA ILE A 132 8.25 -3.42 -5.08
C ILE A 132 8.26 -4.86 -5.58
N HIS A 133 7.09 -5.35 -5.99
CA HIS A 133 6.94 -6.63 -6.67
C HIS A 133 6.90 -6.39 -8.18
N GLN A 134 8.03 -6.58 -8.86
CA GLN A 134 8.16 -6.40 -10.31
C GLN A 134 7.72 -7.67 -11.03
N VAL A 135 6.49 -7.64 -11.55
CA VAL A 135 5.92 -8.72 -12.36
C VAL A 135 6.35 -8.54 -13.82
N PRO A 136 6.77 -9.61 -14.55
CA PRO A 136 7.24 -9.54 -15.93
C PRO A 136 6.08 -9.37 -16.92
N VAL A 137 5.39 -8.23 -16.85
CA VAL A 137 4.25 -7.89 -17.71
C VAL A 137 4.28 -6.43 -18.11
N LEU A 138 4.14 -6.17 -19.42
CA LEU A 138 4.01 -4.83 -19.97
C LEU A 138 2.52 -4.50 -20.14
N PHE A 139 1.94 -3.85 -19.13
CA PHE A 139 0.49 -3.54 -19.09
C PHE A 139 -0.01 -2.56 -20.15
N GLY A 140 0.89 -1.84 -20.84
CA GLY A 140 0.55 -0.83 -21.85
C GLY A 140 0.02 0.49 -21.27
N ARG A 141 -1.00 0.42 -20.40
CA ARG A 141 -1.65 1.56 -19.74
C ARG A 141 -2.15 1.19 -18.34
N GLY A 142 -2.50 2.19 -17.53
CA GLY A 142 -3.02 2.02 -16.19
C GLY A 142 -2.51 3.09 -15.23
N ARG A 143 -2.61 2.87 -13.92
CA ARG A 143 -2.03 3.81 -12.94
C ARG A 143 -0.55 3.58 -12.75
N ARG A 144 0.21 4.66 -12.80
CA ARG A 144 1.66 4.64 -12.54
C ARG A 144 1.92 4.68 -11.04
N MET A 145 2.95 3.97 -10.57
CA MET A 145 3.40 4.05 -9.17
C MET A 145 4.01 5.42 -8.89
N PHE A 146 4.91 5.84 -9.77
CA PHE A 146 5.59 7.11 -9.78
C PHE A 146 5.40 7.75 -11.15
N GLU A 147 5.16 9.04 -11.16
CA GLU A 147 5.16 9.85 -12.38
C GLU A 147 6.23 10.93 -12.25
N VAL A 148 5.85 12.17 -11.97
CA VAL A 148 6.78 13.25 -11.66
C VAL A 148 6.91 13.37 -10.15
N LEU A 149 8.11 13.16 -9.62
CA LEU A 149 8.45 13.48 -8.24
C LEU A 149 9.00 14.92 -8.16
N PRO A 150 8.77 15.66 -7.07
CA PRO A 150 9.26 17.03 -6.95
C PRO A 150 10.79 17.12 -6.80
N SER A 151 11.46 16.04 -6.41
CA SER A 151 12.90 15.96 -6.28
C SER A 151 13.41 14.53 -6.52
N ARG A 152 14.72 14.41 -6.73
CA ARG A 152 15.43 13.12 -6.76
C ARG A 152 15.33 12.44 -5.40
N VAL A 153 15.01 11.14 -5.39
CA VAL A 153 15.02 10.29 -4.20
C VAL A 153 16.00 9.16 -4.45
N GLU A 154 16.99 9.02 -3.56
CA GLU A 154 17.96 7.93 -3.62
C GLU A 154 17.47 6.74 -2.81
N LEU A 155 17.62 5.54 -3.38
CA LEU A 155 17.19 4.29 -2.77
C LEU A 155 18.38 3.35 -2.58
N GLU A 156 18.46 2.74 -1.42
CA GLU A 156 19.40 1.65 -1.12
C GLU A 156 18.67 0.31 -1.30
N ILE A 157 19.26 -0.63 -2.05
CA ILE A 157 18.74 -2.01 -2.14
C ILE A 157 19.01 -2.70 -0.81
N VAL A 158 17.94 -3.08 -0.10
CA VAL A 158 18.02 -3.84 1.16
C VAL A 158 17.94 -5.34 0.90
N ARG A 159 17.05 -5.75 -0.01
CA ARG A 159 16.83 -7.15 -0.34
C ARG A 159 16.30 -7.31 -1.75
N VAL A 160 16.76 -8.36 -2.43
CA VAL A 160 16.18 -8.85 -3.68
C VAL A 160 15.82 -10.32 -3.47
N ILE A 161 14.59 -10.68 -3.81
CA ILE A 161 14.12 -12.07 -3.89
C ILE A 161 13.62 -12.27 -5.32
N ASP A 162 14.27 -13.15 -6.06
CA ASP A 162 13.80 -13.60 -7.36
C ASP A 162 12.94 -14.85 -7.21
N THR A 163 11.78 -14.84 -7.86
CA THR A 163 10.88 -15.98 -8.00
C THR A 163 10.54 -16.16 -9.47
N PRO A 164 10.03 -17.33 -9.90
CA PRO A 164 9.62 -17.53 -11.28
C PRO A 164 8.59 -16.50 -11.77
N GLU A 165 7.73 -16.01 -10.88
CA GLU A 165 6.61 -15.14 -11.21
C GLU A 165 6.93 -13.64 -11.10
N ALA A 166 7.91 -13.24 -10.27
CA ALA A 166 8.25 -11.83 -10.04
C ALA A 166 9.64 -11.62 -9.43
N THR A 167 10.15 -10.38 -9.53
CA THR A 167 11.31 -9.93 -8.76
C THR A 167 10.84 -9.01 -7.65
N HIS A 168 11.12 -9.37 -6.40
CA HIS A 168 10.69 -8.62 -5.22
C HIS A 168 11.87 -7.84 -4.67
N ILE A 169 11.78 -6.52 -4.70
CA ILE A 169 12.87 -5.63 -4.30
C ILE A 169 12.42 -4.77 -3.14
N ARG A 170 13.15 -4.86 -2.03
CA ARG A 170 13.00 -3.96 -0.89
C ARG A 170 14.08 -2.90 -0.95
N TYR A 171 13.65 -1.65 -0.87
CA TYR A 171 14.50 -0.48 -0.84
C TYR A 171 14.35 0.25 0.49
N ARG A 172 15.44 0.84 0.97
CA ARG A 172 15.44 1.88 2.00
C ARG A 172 15.56 3.24 1.35
N VAL A 173 14.75 4.19 1.80
CA VAL A 173 14.85 5.59 1.36
C VAL A 173 16.07 6.22 2.00
N ARG A 174 16.99 6.78 1.21
CA ARG A 174 18.11 7.57 1.73
C ARG A 174 17.62 8.98 2.06
N ARG A 175 17.96 9.45 3.25
CA ARG A 175 17.64 10.79 3.77
C ARG A 175 18.88 11.67 3.75
#